data_AF-A0A1F9SII4-F1
#
_entry.id   AF-A0A1F9SII4-F1
#
_cell.length_a   1.000
_cell.length_b   1.000
_cell.length_c   1.000
_cell.angle_alpha   90.00
_cell.angle_beta   90.00
_cell.angle_gamma   90.00
#
_symmetry.space_group_name_H-M   'P 1'
#
loop_
_entity.id
_entity.type
_entity.pdbx_description
1 polymer ?
#
loop_
_entity_poly.entity_id
_entity_poly.type
_entity_poly.pdbx_seq_one_letter_code
_entity_poly.pdbx_strand_id
1 'polypeptide(L)'
;MTDELRAARKKIDALDRRLAALLGRRFALAAPLAGLKKKVSDPARERQVLANARGHAGGKIYAAGVTAVFKEIIKQSKRLQR
;
A
#
# COMPACT_ATOMS: atom_id res chain seq x y z
N MET A 1 29.48 5.62 -11.17
CA MET A 1 28.02 5.78 -11.38
C MET A 1 27.82 6.93 -12.35
N THR A 2 27.00 6.75 -13.38
CA THR A 2 26.67 7.83 -14.31
C THR A 2 25.76 8.86 -13.63
N ASP A 3 25.84 10.12 -14.07
CA ASP A 3 25.00 11.19 -13.53
C ASP A 3 23.50 10.97 -13.78
N GLU A 4 23.17 10.32 -14.90
CA GLU A 4 21.80 9.92 -15.24
C GLU A 4 21.21 8.94 -14.24
N LEU A 5 21.98 7.92 -13.82
CA LEU A 5 21.55 6.97 -12.80
C LEU A 5 21.32 7.66 -11.45
N ARG A 6 22.18 8.62 -11.08
CA ARG A 6 22.03 9.40 -9.85
C ARG A 6 20.76 10.25 -9.90
N ALA A 7 20.47 10.89 -11.03
CA ALA A 7 19.26 11.69 -11.22
C ALA A 7 17.99 10.82 -11.15
N ALA A 8 18.00 9.64 -11.77
CA ALA A 8 16.88 8.70 -11.70
C ALA A 8 16.61 8.23 -10.27
N ARG A 9 17.66 7.88 -9.50
CA ARG A 9 17.52 7.47 -8.09
C ARG A 9 16.94 8.57 -7.22
N LYS A 10 17.36 9.83 -7.39
CA LYS A 10 16.78 10.96 -6.65
C LYS A 10 15.27 11.10 -6.88
N LYS A 11 14.79 10.83 -8.10
CA LYS A 11 13.35 10.84 -8.41
C LYS A 11 12.62 9.70 -7.70
N ILE A 12 13.21 8.50 -7.67
CA ILE A 12 12.68 7.34 -6.93
C ILE A 12 12.62 7.66 -5.43
N ASP A 13 13.71 8.14 -4.83
CA ASP A 13 13.76 8.46 -3.40
C ASP A 13 12.69 9.48 -2.99
N ALA A 14 12.42 10.47 -3.86
CA ALA A 14 11.37 11.46 -3.63
C ALA A 14 9.97 10.83 -3.68
N LEU A 15 9.74 9.88 -4.60
CA LEU A 15 8.49 9.13 -4.68
C LEU A 15 8.33 8.21 -3.46
N ASP A 16 9.38 7.52 -3.05
CA ASP A 16 9.36 6.59 -1.91
C ASP A 16 9.05 7.29 -0.60
N ARG A 17 9.58 8.51 -0.38
CA ARG A 17 9.20 9.34 0.77
C ARG A 17 7.71 9.67 0.77
N ARG A 18 7.11 9.95 -0.40
CA ARG A 18 5.66 10.19 -0.51
C ARG A 18 4.87 8.92 -0.25
N LEU A 19 5.31 7.77 -0.77
CA LEU A 19 4.69 6.48 -0.51
C LEU A 19 4.71 6.15 0.99
N ALA A 20 5.84 6.33 1.67
CA ALA A 20 5.95 6.11 3.11
C ALA A 20 4.97 7.00 3.91
N ALA A 21 4.87 8.29 3.58
CA ALA A 21 3.92 9.19 4.21
C ALA A 21 2.45 8.77 3.98
N LEU A 22 2.11 8.35 2.75
CA LEU A 22 0.77 7.85 2.41
C LEU A 22 0.44 6.56 3.16
N LEU A 23 1.40 5.65 3.32
CA LEU A 23 1.24 4.44 4.12
C LEU A 23 0.97 4.77 5.58
N GLY A 24 1.74 5.68 6.17
CA GLY A 24 1.52 6.16 7.53
C GLY A 24 0.09 6.70 7.73
N ARG A 25 -0.36 7.58 6.82
CA ARG A 25 -1.74 8.10 6.84
C ARG A 25 -2.79 7.00 6.70
N ARG A 26 -2.58 6.04 5.81
CA ARG A 26 -3.49 4.91 5.62
C ARG A 26 -3.59 4.05 6.88
N PHE A 27 -2.48 3.82 7.56
CA PHE A 27 -2.46 3.06 8.82
C PHE A 27 -3.11 3.83 9.97
N ALA A 28 -2.89 5.14 10.06
CA ALA A 28 -3.57 6.00 11.04
C ALA A 28 -5.10 5.99 10.88
N LEU A 29 -5.61 5.89 9.64
CA LEU A 29 -7.05 5.70 9.39
C LEU A 29 -7.54 4.30 9.77
N ALA A 30 -6.69 3.28 9.67
CA ALA A 30 -7.07 1.89 9.92
C ALA A 30 -7.03 1.53 11.42
N ALA A 31 -6.02 1.98 12.16
CA ALA A 31 -5.81 1.64 13.56
C ALA A 31 -7.04 1.86 14.47
N PRO A 32 -7.72 3.04 14.47
CA PRO A 32 -8.86 3.28 15.36
C PRO A 32 -10.10 2.45 15.01
N LEU A 33 -10.15 1.87 13.80
CA LEU A 33 -11.27 1.01 13.39
C LEU A 33 -11.28 -0.34 14.13
N ALA A 34 -10.23 -0.67 14.88
CA ALA A 34 -10.17 -1.90 15.69
C ALA A 34 -11.37 -1.99 16.66
N GLY A 35 -11.70 -0.89 17.35
CA GLY A 35 -12.81 -0.84 18.30
C GLY A 35 -14.20 -0.90 17.67
N LEU A 36 -14.32 -0.64 16.37
CA LEU A 36 -15.59 -0.67 15.62
C LEU A 36 -15.86 -2.03 14.97
N LYS A 37 -14.85 -2.91 14.89
CA LYS A 37 -14.92 -4.18 14.16
C LYS A 37 -15.11 -5.34 15.10
N LYS A 38 -16.11 -6.19 14.81
CA LYS A 38 -16.26 -7.51 15.47
C LYS A 38 -15.10 -8.46 15.16
N LYS A 39 -14.49 -8.33 13.98
CA LYS A 39 -13.33 -9.11 13.54
C LYS A 39 -12.38 -8.24 12.73
N VAL A 40 -11.07 -8.38 12.98
CA VAL A 40 -10.03 -7.65 12.24
C VAL A 40 -9.99 -8.03 10.76
N SER A 41 -10.26 -9.30 10.46
CA SER A 41 -10.29 -9.82 9.08
C SER A 41 -11.66 -9.57 8.43
N ASP A 42 -11.64 -8.97 7.24
CA ASP A 42 -12.82 -8.75 6.40
C ASP A 42 -12.47 -9.12 4.95
N PRO A 43 -12.70 -10.38 4.53
CA PRO A 43 -12.32 -10.84 3.20
C PRO A 43 -13.00 -10.08 2.05
N ALA A 44 -14.23 -9.60 2.25
CA ALA A 44 -14.94 -8.85 1.23
C ALA A 44 -14.28 -7.49 1.01
N ARG A 45 -13.98 -6.77 2.09
CA ARG A 45 -13.25 -5.50 2.02
C ARG A 45 -11.83 -5.67 1.48
N GLU A 46 -11.13 -6.72 1.88
CA GLU A 46 -9.77 -7.04 1.39
C GLU A 46 -9.77 -7.27 -0.12
N ARG A 47 -10.71 -8.05 -0.66
CA ARG A 47 -10.85 -8.24 -2.12
C ARG A 47 -11.09 -6.93 -2.85
N GLN A 48 -11.94 -6.05 -2.29
CA GLN A 48 -12.21 -4.75 -2.88
C GLN A 48 -10.95 -3.86 -2.91
N VAL A 49 -10.16 -3.84 -1.84
CA VAL A 49 -8.90 -3.09 -1.80
C VAL A 49 -7.92 -3.60 -2.87
N LEU A 50 -7.80 -4.92 -3.03
CA LEU A 50 -6.92 -5.52 -4.04
C LEU A 50 -7.41 -5.25 -5.46
N ALA A 51 -8.72 -5.32 -5.71
CA ALA A 51 -9.30 -5.00 -7.01
C ALA A 51 -9.03 -3.53 -7.40
N ASN A 52 -9.21 -2.61 -6.45
CA ASN A 52 -8.92 -1.19 -6.67
C ASN A 52 -7.43 -0.98 -6.99
N ALA A 53 -6.53 -1.57 -6.22
CA ALA A 53 -5.08 -1.46 -6.44
C ALA A 53 -4.68 -2.01 -7.82
N ARG A 54 -5.22 -3.16 -8.20
CA ARG A 54 -4.99 -3.78 -9.51
C ARG A 54 -5.48 -2.91 -10.66
N GLY A 55 -6.67 -2.31 -10.53
CA GLY A 55 -7.27 -1.45 -11.56
C GLY A 55 -6.49 -0.15 -11.78
N HIS A 56 -5.75 0.33 -10.79
CA HIS A 56 -4.99 1.58 -10.83
C HIS A 56 -3.47 1.38 -10.95
N ALA A 57 -3.00 0.19 -11.31
CA ALA A 57 -1.58 -0.14 -11.35
C ALA A 57 -0.80 0.55 -12.49
N GLY A 58 -1.45 1.34 -13.34
CA GLY A 58 -0.79 2.00 -14.49
C GLY A 58 -0.45 1.05 -15.64
N GLY A 59 -1.06 -0.15 -15.68
CA GLY A 59 -0.90 -1.11 -16.76
C GLY A 59 -0.92 -2.57 -16.29
N LYS A 60 -1.15 -3.49 -17.24
CA LYS A 60 -1.20 -4.94 -16.96
C LYS A 60 0.12 -5.48 -16.42
N ILE A 61 1.26 -4.94 -16.86
CA ILE A 61 2.60 -5.38 -16.46
C ILE A 61 2.90 -5.11 -14.98
N TYR A 62 2.32 -4.05 -14.41
CA TYR A 62 2.54 -3.66 -13.01
C TYR A 62 1.49 -4.23 -12.05
N ALA A 63 0.36 -4.72 -12.58
CA ALA A 63 -0.80 -5.17 -11.83
C ALA A 63 -0.46 -6.24 -10.78
N ALA A 64 0.39 -7.21 -11.13
CA ALA A 64 0.80 -8.28 -10.22
C ALA A 64 1.66 -7.74 -9.05
N GLY A 65 2.65 -6.89 -9.36
CA GLY A 65 3.52 -6.27 -8.36
C GLY A 65 2.74 -5.36 -7.40
N VAL A 66 1.87 -4.49 -7.93
CA VAL A 66 1.02 -3.62 -7.11
C VAL A 66 0.09 -4.45 -6.22
N THR A 67 -0.51 -5.52 -6.76
CA THR A 67 -1.37 -6.42 -5.96
C THR A 67 -0.60 -7.07 -4.81
N ALA A 68 0.64 -7.50 -5.04
CA ALA A 68 1.48 -8.11 -4.00
C ALA A 68 1.81 -7.13 -2.87
N VAL A 69 2.19 -5.89 -3.20
CA VAL A 69 2.43 -4.82 -2.22
C VAL A 69 1.18 -4.56 -1.39
N PHE A 70 0.00 -4.46 -2.02
CA PHE A 70 -1.25 -4.21 -1.30
C PHE A 70 -1.67 -5.34 -0.38
N LYS A 71 -1.32 -6.61 -0.68
CA LYS A 71 -1.51 -7.73 0.26
C LYS A 71 -0.71 -7.51 1.55
N GLU A 72 0.54 -7.06 1.44
CA GLU A 72 1.37 -6.78 2.60
C GLU A 72 0.85 -5.56 3.39
N ILE A 73 0.42 -4.50 2.70
CA ILE A 73 -0.22 -3.33 3.34
C ILE A 73 -1.45 -3.77 4.17
N ILE A 74 -2.31 -4.63 3.61
CA ILE A 74 -3.48 -5.20 4.32
C ILE A 74 -3.02 -5.98 5.54
N LYS A 75 -2.01 -6.85 5.40
CA LYS A 75 -1.46 -7.65 6.50
C LYS A 75 -0.93 -6.77 7.64
N GLN A 76 -0.18 -5.71 7.34
CA GLN A 76 0.31 -4.77 8.34
C GLN A 76 -0.83 -3.99 9.01
N SER A 77 -1.85 -3.59 8.24
CA SER A 77 -3.04 -2.93 8.80
C SER A 77 -3.76 -3.81 9.83
N LYS A 78 -3.86 -5.12 9.54
CA LYS A 78 -4.46 -6.09 10.47
C LYS A 78 -3.62 -6.25 11.74
N ARG A 79 -2.30 -6.18 11.65
CA ARG A 79 -1.42 -6.23 12.84
C ARG A 79 -1.64 -5.05 13.78
N LEU A 80 -1.84 -3.86 13.22
CA LEU A 80 -2.11 -2.63 13.99
C LEU A 80 -3.51 -2.58 14.62
N GLN A 81 -4.42 -3.46 14.19
CA GLN A 81 -5.79 -3.56 14.70
C GLN A 81 -5.97 -4.69 15.73
N ARG A 82 -4.89 -5.42 16.05
CA ARG A 82 -4.90 -6.50 17.03
C ARG A 82 -4.51 -6.00 18.40
#